data_AF-A0A9P7DN00-F1
#
_entry.id   AF-A0A9P7DN00-F1
#
_cell.length_a   1.000
_cell.length_b   1.000
_cell.length_c   1.000
_cell.angle_alpha   90.00
_cell.angle_beta   90.00
_cell.angle_gamma   90.00
#
_symmetry.space_group_name_H-M   'P 1'
#
loop_
_entity.id
_entity.type
_entity.pdbx_description
1 polymer ?
#
loop_
_entity_poly.entity_id
_entity_poly.type
_entity_poly.pdbx_seq_one_letter_code
_entity_poly.pdbx_strand_id
1 'polypeptide(L)'
;MFRRLALTCAALLSVVSGQLTITSPGANDWWVASSVNTLAWSCTTSPYLNFTILLANSDLSVLPAPLAIIAVQQNFDCSESITQQQSAQPAGSGYVIQFASTLNETDIYAQSQPFEIKALGSSYPTTTSSAGSTSTGSASAGAAQATKTGGALAEYVPVGMSMVAALALGLVVA
;
A
#
# COMPACT_ATOMS: atom_id res chain seq x y z
N MET A 1 -66.07 -19.24 -13.64
CA MET A 1 -65.34 -18.07 -14.19
C MET A 1 -64.28 -17.64 -13.19
N PHE A 2 -63.02 -18.04 -13.38
CA PHE A 2 -61.92 -17.75 -12.46
C PHE A 2 -61.27 -16.41 -12.83
N ARG A 3 -61.36 -15.41 -11.94
CA ARG A 3 -60.65 -14.12 -12.04
C ARG A 3 -59.18 -14.35 -11.65
N ARG A 4 -58.26 -14.09 -12.58
CA ARG A 4 -56.82 -14.10 -12.33
C ARG A 4 -56.40 -12.76 -11.72
N LEU A 5 -55.95 -12.77 -10.46
CA LEU A 5 -55.22 -11.67 -9.84
C LEU A 5 -53.79 -11.68 -10.42
N ALA A 6 -53.41 -10.63 -11.14
CA ALA A 6 -52.04 -10.41 -11.55
C ALA A 6 -51.34 -9.56 -10.46
N LEU A 7 -50.41 -10.18 -9.73
CA LEU A 7 -49.58 -9.52 -8.74
C LEU A 7 -48.29 -9.05 -9.45
N THR A 8 -48.20 -7.76 -9.76
CA THR A 8 -46.98 -7.16 -10.32
C THR A 8 -45.96 -6.93 -9.21
N CYS A 9 -44.92 -7.76 -9.17
CA CYS A 9 -43.78 -7.58 -8.27
C CYS A 9 -42.81 -6.55 -8.87
N ALA A 10 -42.76 -5.35 -8.31
CA ALA A 10 -41.77 -4.33 -8.68
C ALA A 10 -40.44 -4.64 -7.98
N ALA A 11 -39.42 -5.07 -8.74
CA ALA A 11 -38.08 -5.26 -8.22
C ALA A 11 -37.41 -3.89 -8.00
N LEU A 12 -37.14 -3.54 -6.74
CA LEU A 12 -36.33 -2.39 -6.37
C LEU A 12 -34.85 -2.74 -6.62
N LEU A 13 -34.26 -2.16 -7.66
CA LEU A 13 -32.81 -2.22 -7.88
C LEU A 13 -32.15 -1.21 -6.94
N SER A 14 -31.57 -1.69 -5.85
CA SER A 14 -30.69 -0.88 -4.99
C SER A 14 -29.37 -0.66 -5.72
N VAL A 15 -29.15 0.55 -6.22
CA VAL A 15 -27.84 1.03 -6.67
C VAL A 15 -26.94 1.18 -5.44
N VAL A 16 -25.93 0.32 -5.31
CA VAL A 16 -24.79 0.57 -4.42
C VAL A 16 -24.07 1.79 -4.98
N SER A 17 -24.18 2.94 -4.32
CA SER A 17 -23.26 4.04 -4.55
C SER A 17 -21.89 3.57 -4.13
N GLY A 18 -20.98 3.40 -5.08
CA GLY A 18 -19.61 3.08 -4.73
C GLY A 18 -18.95 4.25 -4.00
N GLN A 19 -17.94 3.94 -3.18
CA GLN A 19 -17.22 4.91 -2.36
C GLN A 19 -15.81 5.10 -2.91
N LEU A 20 -15.31 6.34 -2.84
CA LEU A 20 -13.90 6.66 -3.04
C LEU A 20 -13.17 6.45 -1.71
N THR A 21 -12.15 5.60 -1.70
CA THR A 21 -11.38 5.25 -0.51
C THR A 21 -9.89 5.27 -0.83
N ILE A 22 -9.09 5.83 0.06
CA ILE A 22 -7.63 5.84 -0.08
C ILE A 22 -7.11 4.53 0.52
N THR A 23 -6.41 3.74 -0.30
CA THR A 23 -5.91 2.40 0.08
C THR A 23 -4.44 2.43 0.48
N SER A 24 -3.67 3.40 -0.01
CA SER A 24 -2.30 3.66 0.41
C SER A 24 -1.98 5.15 0.23
N PRO A 25 -1.32 5.83 1.19
CA PRO A 25 -0.80 5.28 2.45
C PRO A 25 -1.92 4.94 3.45
N GLY A 26 -1.66 3.93 4.28
CA GLY A 26 -2.51 3.51 5.39
C GLY A 26 -1.72 3.45 6.70
N ALA A 27 -2.33 2.94 7.77
CA ALA A 27 -1.71 2.92 9.11
C ALA A 27 -0.41 2.09 9.20
N ASN A 28 -0.20 1.14 8.29
CA ASN A 28 0.98 0.26 8.27
C ASN A 28 2.02 0.65 7.20
N ASP A 29 1.71 1.66 6.38
CA ASP A 29 2.59 2.16 5.32
C ASP A 29 3.05 3.57 5.68
N TRP A 30 4.20 3.96 5.14
CA TRP A 30 4.74 5.30 5.32
C TRP A 30 5.29 5.84 4.01
N TRP A 31 5.38 7.16 3.94
CA TRP A 31 6.11 7.83 2.89
C TRP A 31 7.54 8.15 3.34
N VAL A 32 8.42 8.39 2.38
CA VAL A 32 9.78 8.89 2.61
C VAL A 32 9.85 10.32 2.10
N ALA A 33 10.25 11.24 2.97
CA ALA A 33 10.39 12.66 2.67
C ALA A 33 11.34 12.89 1.49
N SER A 34 10.98 13.82 0.61
CA SER A 34 11.77 14.18 -0.57
C SER A 34 12.14 12.99 -1.47
N SER A 35 11.30 11.97 -1.50
CA SER A 35 11.45 10.78 -2.33
C SER A 35 10.17 10.50 -3.13
N VAL A 36 10.23 9.56 -4.07
CA VAL A 36 9.04 9.18 -4.85
C VAL A 36 8.20 8.21 -4.02
N ASN A 37 6.95 8.59 -3.74
CA ASN A 37 6.03 7.77 -2.96
C ASN A 37 4.84 7.33 -3.80
N THR A 38 4.14 6.30 -3.34
CA THR A 38 2.92 5.81 -3.99
C THR A 38 1.69 6.24 -3.21
N LEU A 39 0.71 6.77 -3.94
CA LEU A 39 -0.65 6.98 -3.49
C LEU A 39 -1.57 6.06 -4.29
N ALA A 40 -2.54 5.43 -3.65
CA ALA A 40 -3.49 4.53 -4.31
C ALA A 40 -4.90 4.66 -3.70
N TRP A 41 -5.91 4.39 -4.53
CA TRP A 41 -7.32 4.53 -4.14
C TRP A 41 -8.26 3.63 -4.94
N SER A 42 -9.51 3.51 -4.46
CA SER A 42 -10.58 2.79 -5.15
C SER A 42 -11.20 3.64 -6.27
N CYS A 43 -10.68 3.49 -7.48
CA CYS A 43 -11.14 4.24 -8.66
C CYS A 43 -12.46 3.71 -9.25
N THR A 44 -12.68 2.39 -9.30
CA THR A 44 -13.79 1.76 -10.04
C THR A 44 -15.16 2.01 -9.43
N THR A 45 -15.19 2.23 -8.11
CA THR A 45 -16.42 2.47 -7.34
C THR A 45 -16.64 3.96 -7.06
N SER A 46 -15.67 4.83 -7.33
CA SER A 46 -15.79 6.25 -7.01
C SER A 46 -16.88 6.92 -7.87
N PRO A 47 -17.76 7.75 -7.26
CA PRO A 47 -18.71 8.57 -8.01
C PRO A 47 -18.06 9.84 -8.60
N TYR A 48 -16.79 10.11 -8.28
CA TYR A 48 -16.07 11.33 -8.66
C TYR A 48 -15.13 11.07 -9.84
N LEU A 49 -15.13 11.99 -10.81
CA LEU A 49 -14.26 11.90 -12.00
C LEU A 49 -12.85 12.45 -11.75
N ASN A 50 -12.76 13.49 -10.92
CA ASN A 50 -11.52 14.13 -10.51
C ASN A 50 -11.64 14.71 -9.10
N PHE A 51 -10.49 14.95 -8.49
CA PHE A 51 -10.38 15.51 -7.15
C PHE A 51 -9.02 16.20 -6.96
N THR A 52 -8.94 17.08 -5.97
CA THR A 52 -7.68 17.64 -5.49
C THR A 52 -7.11 16.72 -4.42
N ILE A 53 -5.81 16.46 -4.47
CA ILE A 53 -5.10 15.69 -3.45
C ILE A 53 -4.43 16.67 -2.49
N LEU A 54 -4.90 16.65 -1.25
CA LEU A 54 -4.40 17.45 -0.15
C LEU A 54 -3.62 16.55 0.82
N LEU A 55 -2.50 17.05 1.31
CA LEU A 55 -1.78 16.50 2.45
C LEU A 55 -2.08 17.38 3.65
N ALA A 56 -2.60 16.81 4.72
CA ALA A 56 -2.86 17.52 5.97
C ALA A 56 -2.15 16.84 7.13
N ASN A 57 -2.01 17.56 8.25
CA ASN A 57 -1.52 17.01 9.51
C ASN A 57 -2.36 17.60 10.65
N SER A 58 -2.65 16.80 11.67
CA SER A 58 -3.32 17.27 12.89
C SER A 58 -2.46 18.23 13.72
N ASP A 59 -1.14 18.15 13.58
CA ASP A 59 -0.18 19.02 14.25
C ASP A 59 0.13 20.25 13.37
N LEU A 60 -0.42 21.39 13.77
CA LEU A 60 -0.24 22.67 13.08
C LEU A 60 1.20 23.20 13.13
N SER A 61 2.05 22.67 14.02
CA SER A 61 3.48 23.01 14.05
C SER A 61 4.27 22.32 12.94
N VAL A 62 3.77 21.18 12.45
CA VAL A 62 4.34 20.43 11.33
C VAL A 62 3.81 20.97 10.00
N LEU A 63 2.48 21.12 9.91
CA LEU A 63 1.83 21.64 8.72
C LEU A 63 0.66 22.55 9.11
N PRO A 64 0.77 23.88 8.90
CA PRO A 64 -0.20 24.84 9.44
C PRO A 64 -1.56 24.81 8.74
N ALA A 65 -1.64 24.26 7.54
CA ALA A 65 -2.87 24.09 6.77
C ALA A 65 -2.71 22.94 5.76
N PRO A 66 -3.81 22.30 5.31
CA PRO A 66 -3.75 21.32 4.23
C PRO A 66 -3.04 21.88 2.98
N LEU A 67 -2.14 21.09 2.41
CA LEU A 67 -1.35 21.45 1.23
C LEU A 67 -1.85 20.67 0.03
N ALA A 68 -2.27 21.36 -1.03
CA ALA A 68 -2.57 20.73 -2.32
C ALA A 68 -1.26 20.26 -2.97
N ILE A 69 -1.04 18.95 -2.99
CA ILE A 69 0.12 18.33 -3.66
C ILE A 69 -0.18 18.03 -5.12
N ILE A 70 -1.45 17.81 -5.47
CA ILE A 70 -1.95 17.69 -6.85
C ILE A 70 -3.28 18.43 -6.94
N ALA A 71 -3.33 19.47 -7.77
CA ALA A 71 -4.51 20.31 -7.93
C ALA A 71 -5.69 19.57 -8.58
N VAL A 72 -5.42 18.76 -9.61
CA VAL A 72 -6.43 17.97 -10.33
C VAL A 72 -5.86 16.59 -10.63
N GLN A 73 -6.37 15.58 -9.94
CA GLN A 73 -6.10 14.17 -10.21
C GLN A 73 -7.29 13.55 -10.92
N GLN A 74 -7.03 12.78 -11.98
CA GLN A 74 -8.07 11.99 -12.63
C GLN A 74 -8.29 10.68 -11.88
N ASN A 75 -9.56 10.34 -11.64
CA ASN A 75 -9.90 9.18 -10.81
C ASN A 75 -9.53 7.84 -11.47
N PHE A 76 -9.47 7.78 -12.81
CA PHE A 76 -9.28 6.53 -13.55
C PHE A 76 -7.88 5.91 -13.42
N ASP A 77 -6.90 6.63 -12.87
CA ASP A 77 -5.53 6.14 -12.72
C ASP A 77 -5.38 5.12 -11.58
N CYS A 78 -6.27 5.19 -10.56
CA CYS A 78 -6.29 4.32 -9.37
C CYS A 78 -5.04 4.40 -8.46
N SER A 79 -3.93 4.94 -8.96
CA SER A 79 -2.70 5.19 -8.24
C SER A 79 -1.93 6.33 -8.89
N GLU A 80 -1.17 7.08 -8.09
CA GLU A 80 -0.31 8.15 -8.56
C GLU A 80 1.06 8.09 -7.87
N SER A 81 2.10 8.47 -8.61
CA SER A 81 3.45 8.61 -8.07
C SER A 81 3.65 10.03 -7.55
N ILE A 82 3.75 10.18 -6.23
CA ILE A 82 4.02 11.46 -5.57
C ILE A 82 5.50 11.77 -5.71
N THR A 83 5.82 12.84 -6.43
CA THR A 83 7.20 13.24 -6.71
C THR A 83 7.92 13.75 -5.47
N GLN A 84 9.26 13.84 -5.56
CA GLN A 84 10.11 14.34 -4.48
C GLN A 84 9.72 15.74 -3.99
N GLN A 85 9.25 16.61 -4.89
CA GLN A 85 8.83 17.97 -4.53
C GLN A 85 7.48 17.96 -3.81
N GLN A 86 6.59 17.06 -4.18
CA GLN A 86 5.26 16.91 -3.55
C GLN A 86 5.32 16.23 -2.18
N SER A 87 6.37 15.42 -1.92
CA SER A 87 6.61 14.73 -0.66
C SER A 87 7.67 15.41 0.22
N ALA A 88 7.98 16.68 0.00
CA ALA A 88 9.06 17.40 0.70
C ALA A 88 8.72 17.82 2.15
N GLN A 89 7.63 17.31 2.71
CA GLN A 89 7.24 17.64 4.09
C GLN A 89 8.21 17.02 5.12
N PRO A 90 8.39 17.67 6.28
CA PRO A 90 9.25 17.15 7.34
C PRO A 90 8.85 15.74 7.78
N ALA A 91 9.83 14.97 8.24
CA ALA A 91 9.55 13.67 8.84
C ALA A 91 8.68 13.85 10.11
N GLY A 92 7.65 13.03 10.25
CA GLY A 92 6.67 13.14 11.32
C GLY A 92 5.50 12.20 11.15
N SER A 93 4.66 12.11 12.18
CA SER A 93 3.45 11.28 12.19
C SER A 93 2.19 12.15 12.11
N GLY A 94 1.03 11.51 11.94
CA GLY A 94 -0.26 12.21 11.93
C GLY A 94 -0.61 12.84 10.58
N TYR A 95 0.14 12.52 9.53
CA TYR A 95 -0.20 12.93 8.17
C TYR A 95 -1.43 12.17 7.69
N VAL A 96 -2.28 12.85 6.92
CA VAL A 96 -3.44 12.28 6.26
C VAL A 96 -3.53 12.80 4.84
N ILE A 97 -3.92 11.94 3.91
CA ILE A 97 -4.31 12.35 2.57
C ILE A 97 -5.80 12.61 2.54
N GLN A 98 -6.20 13.72 1.92
CA GLN A 98 -7.59 14.06 1.70
C GLN A 98 -7.82 14.25 0.20
N PHE A 99 -8.88 13.65 -0.32
CA PHE A 99 -9.39 13.92 -1.65
C PHE A 99 -10.55 14.88 -1.51
N ALA A 100 -10.45 16.02 -2.17
CA ALA A 100 -11.43 17.10 -2.06
C ALA A 100 -11.93 17.56 -3.43
N SER A 101 -12.98 18.38 -3.41
CA SER A 101 -13.47 19.04 -4.61
C SER A 101 -12.43 19.97 -5.21
N THR A 102 -12.23 19.86 -6.53
CA THR A 102 -11.37 20.75 -7.32
C THR A 102 -11.86 22.19 -7.36
N LEU A 103 -13.11 22.45 -6.95
CA LEU A 103 -13.71 23.77 -6.85
C LEU A 103 -13.78 24.28 -5.41
N ASN A 104 -13.67 23.39 -4.42
CA ASN A 104 -13.77 23.72 -3.00
C ASN A 104 -13.03 22.69 -2.14
N GLU A 105 -11.80 23.01 -1.73
CA GLU A 105 -10.94 22.13 -0.94
C GLU A 105 -11.48 21.80 0.48
N THR A 106 -12.56 22.47 0.93
CA THR A 106 -13.23 22.13 2.20
C THR A 106 -14.23 20.99 2.07
N ASP A 107 -14.65 20.65 0.83
CA ASP A 107 -15.56 19.54 0.55
C ASP A 107 -14.74 18.26 0.33
N ILE A 108 -14.60 17.46 1.39
CA ILE A 108 -13.76 16.27 1.43
C ILE A 108 -14.57 15.03 1.02
N TYR A 109 -14.13 14.37 -0.05
CA TYR A 109 -14.72 13.15 -0.60
C TYR A 109 -14.20 11.88 0.09
N ALA A 110 -12.90 11.87 0.44
CA ALA A 110 -12.25 10.73 1.08
C ALA A 110 -11.07 11.19 1.93
N GLN A 111 -10.74 10.43 2.98
CA GLN A 111 -9.58 10.66 3.83
C GLN A 111 -8.88 9.34 4.14
N SER A 112 -7.55 9.34 4.14
CA SER A 112 -6.75 8.17 4.52
C SER A 112 -6.76 7.95 6.03
N GLN A 113 -6.30 6.76 6.46
CA GLN A 113 -5.84 6.62 7.84
C GLN A 113 -4.61 7.51 8.08
N PRO A 114 -4.37 7.94 9.32
CA PRO A 114 -3.12 8.60 9.68
C PRO A 114 -1.92 7.72 9.37
N PHE A 115 -0.88 8.33 8.80
CA PHE A 115 0.37 7.67 8.46
C PHE A 115 1.58 8.53 8.82
N GLU A 116 2.77 7.97 8.64
CA GLU A 116 4.04 8.64 8.92
C GLU A 116 4.76 9.03 7.61
N ILE A 117 5.45 10.16 7.63
CA ILE A 117 6.49 10.49 6.66
C ILE A 117 7.83 10.29 7.37
N LYS A 118 8.67 9.39 6.87
CA LYS A 118 10.01 9.12 7.41
C LYS A 118 11.07 9.99 6.73
N ALA A 119 12.21 10.14 7.38
CA ALA A 119 13.33 10.91 6.85
C ALA A 119 13.86 10.33 5.53
N LEU A 120 14.40 11.20 4.67
CA LEU A 120 15.04 10.81 3.41
C LEU A 120 16.11 9.74 3.65
N GLY A 121 16.12 8.70 2.81
CA GLY A 121 17.02 7.56 2.92
C GLY A 121 16.48 6.40 3.78
N SER A 122 15.30 6.56 4.38
CA SER A 122 14.59 5.44 5.03
C SER A 122 14.18 4.38 4.00
N SER A 123 14.12 3.12 4.42
CA SER A 123 13.55 2.04 3.60
C SER A 123 12.04 2.23 3.43
N TYR A 124 11.51 1.80 2.28
CA TYR A 124 10.08 1.75 2.03
C TYR A 124 9.40 0.61 2.79
N PRO A 125 8.09 0.73 3.09
CA PRO A 125 7.32 -0.38 3.63
C PRO A 125 7.35 -1.56 2.66
N THR A 126 7.55 -2.77 3.18
CA THR A 126 7.44 -3.99 2.39
C THR A 126 5.96 -4.31 2.22
N THR A 127 5.42 -4.08 1.02
CA THR A 127 4.02 -4.39 0.70
C THR A 127 3.73 -5.86 0.96
N THR A 128 2.98 -6.20 2.01
CA THR A 128 2.26 -7.47 2.08
C THR A 128 0.87 -7.23 1.52
N SER A 129 0.78 -7.18 0.19
CA SER A 129 -0.51 -7.20 -0.51
C SER A 129 -1.25 -8.48 -0.14
N SER A 130 -2.16 -8.38 0.82
CA SER A 130 -3.12 -9.46 1.08
C SER A 130 -4.13 -9.42 -0.06
N ALA A 131 -3.80 -10.06 -1.18
CA ALA A 131 -4.79 -10.37 -2.20
C ALA A 131 -5.85 -11.25 -1.53
N GLY A 132 -7.05 -10.71 -1.32
CA GLY A 132 -8.18 -11.48 -0.83
C GLY A 132 -8.56 -12.55 -1.84
N SER A 133 -8.03 -13.76 -1.66
CA SER A 133 -8.47 -14.95 -2.38
C SER A 133 -9.80 -15.42 -1.79
N THR A 134 -10.92 -15.04 -2.39
CA THR A 134 -12.17 -15.80 -2.24
C THR A 134 -12.02 -17.11 -3.03
N SER A 135 -11.43 -18.12 -2.40
CA SER A 135 -11.53 -19.52 -2.83
C SER A 135 -12.41 -20.28 -1.85
N THR A 136 -13.70 -20.37 -2.15
CA THR A 136 -14.61 -21.32 -1.49
C THR A 136 -14.32 -22.71 -2.05
N GLY A 137 -13.46 -23.47 -1.39
CA GLY A 137 -13.14 -24.85 -1.72
C GLY A 137 -12.98 -25.66 -0.43
N SER A 138 -14.01 -26.46 -0.12
CA SER A 138 -14.12 -27.26 1.10
C SER A 138 -12.93 -28.20 1.31
N ALA A 139 -12.38 -28.20 2.53
CA ALA A 139 -11.34 -29.11 2.97
C ALA A 139 -11.90 -30.52 3.24
N SER A 140 -11.20 -31.54 2.73
CA SER A 140 -11.31 -32.94 3.16
C SER A 140 -9.98 -33.35 3.77
N ALA A 141 -10.03 -33.81 5.02
CA ALA A 141 -8.90 -34.13 5.87
C ALA A 141 -8.11 -35.37 5.40
N GLY A 142 -6.80 -35.35 5.60
CA GLY A 142 -5.91 -36.52 5.51
C GLY A 142 -4.70 -36.31 6.42
N ALA A 143 -4.63 -37.07 7.52
CA ALA A 143 -3.60 -36.99 8.56
C ALA A 143 -2.41 -37.91 8.27
N ALA A 144 -1.19 -37.45 8.59
CA ALA A 144 -0.03 -38.27 9.01
C ALA A 144 1.02 -37.31 9.63
N GLN A 145 1.06 -37.16 10.96
CA GLN A 145 1.81 -37.93 11.96
C GLN A 145 3.33 -37.67 11.94
N ALA A 146 3.80 -37.05 13.03
CA ALA A 146 5.19 -36.73 13.31
C ALA A 146 5.91 -37.91 13.99
N THR A 147 7.19 -38.12 13.66
CA THR A 147 8.11 -38.95 14.45
C THR A 147 9.46 -38.26 14.55
N LYS A 148 9.91 -37.99 15.78
CA LYS A 148 11.29 -37.62 16.14
C LYS A 148 11.98 -38.81 16.81
N THR A 149 13.18 -39.15 16.34
CA THR A 149 14.30 -39.79 17.08
C THR A 149 15.50 -39.74 16.10
N GLY A 150 16.77 -39.43 16.40
CA GLY A 150 17.63 -39.59 17.56
C GLY A 150 18.99 -40.04 16.99
N GLY A 151 20.10 -39.36 17.30
CA GLY A 151 21.38 -39.49 16.58
C GLY A 151 22.28 -40.68 16.96
N ALA A 152 23.32 -40.91 16.14
CA ALA A 152 24.63 -41.53 16.44
C ALA A 152 25.54 -41.37 15.19
N LEU A 153 26.67 -40.64 15.28
CA LEU A 153 28.07 -41.09 15.42
C LEU A 153 28.77 -41.60 14.13
N ALA A 154 30.05 -41.21 14.01
CA ALA A 154 31.11 -41.67 13.09
C ALA A 154 31.05 -41.08 11.65
N GLU A 155 32.14 -40.65 10.99
CA GLU A 155 33.56 -41.00 11.15
C GLU A 155 34.47 -39.87 10.58
N TYR A 156 35.61 -39.71 11.26
CA TYR A 156 36.84 -38.96 10.97
C TYR A 156 37.63 -39.67 9.83
N VAL A 157 38.25 -39.01 8.84
CA VAL A 157 39.69 -38.64 8.74
C VAL A 157 39.96 -37.97 7.36
N PRO A 158 40.87 -36.96 7.26
CA PRO A 158 41.29 -36.26 6.03
C PRO A 158 42.66 -36.71 5.47
N VAL A 159 42.90 -36.61 4.15
CA VAL A 159 44.21 -36.49 3.43
C VAL A 159 43.88 -36.07 1.98
N GLY A 160 44.52 -35.14 1.24
CA GLY A 160 45.69 -34.30 1.40
C GLY A 160 46.09 -33.71 0.03
N MET A 161 46.99 -32.71 0.06
CA MET A 161 47.84 -32.20 -1.05
C MET A 161 47.16 -31.43 -2.20
N SER A 162 47.67 -30.33 -2.77
CA SER A 162 48.82 -29.46 -2.53
C SER A 162 48.82 -28.37 -3.62
N MET A 163 49.25 -27.14 -3.25
CA MET A 163 49.89 -26.09 -4.09
C MET A 163 48.99 -25.43 -5.16
N VAL A 164 48.99 -24.10 -5.37
CA VAL A 164 50.13 -23.22 -5.63
C VAL A 164 49.76 -21.78 -5.23
N ALA A 165 50.63 -21.16 -4.42
CA ALA A 165 50.76 -19.71 -4.24
C ALA A 165 51.33 -19.08 -5.53
N ALA A 166 51.04 -17.85 -5.93
CA ALA A 166 51.64 -16.68 -5.31
C ALA A 166 51.39 -15.39 -6.14
N LEU A 167 51.25 -14.27 -5.43
CA LEU A 167 51.87 -12.94 -5.62
C LEU A 167 51.54 -12.12 -6.89
N ALA A 168 50.82 -10.99 -6.77
CA ALA A 168 51.33 -9.62 -6.45
C ALA A 168 51.65 -8.82 -7.75
N LEU A 169 51.53 -7.50 -7.93
CA LEU A 169 51.34 -6.29 -7.12
C LEU A 169 51.11 -5.09 -8.09
N GLY A 170 50.60 -3.97 -7.58
CA GLY A 170 50.75 -2.60 -8.15
C GLY A 170 49.43 -2.00 -8.64
N LEU A 171 48.74 -1.05 -8.00
CA LEU A 171 49.03 0.11 -7.13
C LEU A 171 49.54 1.39 -7.85
N VAL A 172 48.64 2.39 -7.89
CA VAL A 172 48.81 3.86 -7.69
C VAL A 172 49.21 4.82 -8.83
N VAL A 173 48.26 5.74 -9.09
CA VAL A 173 48.32 7.22 -9.15
C VAL A 173 49.38 7.92 -10.03
N ALA A 174 48.87 8.71 -10.98
CA ALA A 174 49.11 10.15 -11.12
C ALA A 174 48.00 10.76 -12.00
#